data_AF-A0A8S3IXT1-F1
#
_entry.id   AF-A0A8S3IXT1-F1
#
_cell.length_a   1.000
_cell.length_b   1.000
_cell.length_c   1.000
_cell.angle_alpha   90.00
_cell.angle_beta   90.00
_cell.angle_gamma   90.00
#
_symmetry.space_group_name_H-M   'P 1'
#
loop_
_entity.id
_entity.type
_entity.pdbx_description
1 polymer ?
#
loop_
_entity_poly.entity_id
_entity_poly.type
_entity_poly.pdbx_seq_one_letter_code
_entity_poly.pdbx_strand_id
1 'polypeptide(L)'
;MEQIDNKIVPDGGWGWMIVLASFSIHFIMDGITYSMGLVFLDPMRAQLSLDRASVSAIFGILPAVTLGAGPIATVLTNMYGCRAVAIGGSCLASFGFLLSRLWANVWFYYFTIGIMG
;
A
#
# COMPACT_ATOMS: atom_id res chain seq x y z
N MET A 1 -3.84 47.83 13.56
CA MET A 1 -5.09 47.33 12.97
C MET A 1 -4.81 45.91 12.54
N GLU A 2 -5.12 44.98 13.43
CA GLU A 2 -5.02 43.54 13.21
C GLU A 2 -5.80 43.22 11.92
N GLN A 3 -5.10 42.93 10.83
CA GLN A 3 -5.71 42.26 9.70
C GLN A 3 -6.00 40.85 10.19
N ILE A 4 -7.19 40.68 10.76
CA ILE A 4 -7.78 39.37 10.97
C ILE A 4 -7.92 38.82 9.56
N ASP A 5 -6.89 38.10 9.11
CA ASP A 5 -6.94 37.27 7.92
C ASP A 5 -8.16 36.38 8.12
N ASN A 6 -9.26 36.78 7.47
CA ASN A 6 -10.44 35.95 7.28
C ASN A 6 -9.96 34.81 6.39
N LYS A 7 -9.20 33.90 6.99
CA LYS A 7 -8.78 32.65 6.39
C LYS A 7 -10.07 31.84 6.31
N ILE A 8 -10.82 32.12 5.25
CA ILE A 8 -11.98 31.37 4.81
C ILE A 8 -11.58 29.92 5.02
N VAL A 9 -12.31 29.20 5.88
CA VAL A 9 -12.04 27.78 6.14
C VAL A 9 -11.82 27.13 4.79
N PRO A 10 -10.58 26.70 4.45
CA PRO A 10 -10.14 26.68 3.05
C PRO A 10 -10.91 25.73 2.13
N ASP A 11 -11.83 24.94 2.69
CA ASP A 11 -12.44 23.80 2.04
C ASP A 11 -13.94 23.58 2.37
N GLY A 12 -14.62 24.47 3.10
CA GLY A 12 -16.09 24.42 3.25
C GLY A 12 -16.69 23.06 3.68
N GLY A 13 -15.96 22.24 4.44
CA GLY A 13 -16.38 20.89 4.88
C GLY A 13 -15.79 19.71 4.09
N TRP A 14 -15.06 19.94 2.97
CA TRP A 14 -14.38 18.90 2.20
C TRP A 14 -13.35 18.09 3.00
N GLY A 15 -12.87 18.63 4.13
CA GLY A 15 -12.02 17.91 5.07
C GLY A 15 -12.60 16.56 5.52
N TRP A 16 -13.93 16.45 5.71
CA TRP A 16 -14.57 15.18 6.07
C TRP A 16 -14.45 14.10 4.98
N MET A 17 -14.50 14.50 3.71
CA MET A 17 -14.31 13.58 2.59
C MET A 17 -12.87 13.06 2.55
N ILE A 18 -11.89 13.91 2.86
CA ILE A 18 -10.49 13.52 2.95
C ILE A 18 -10.28 12.52 4.10
N VAL A 19 -10.88 12.78 5.28
CA VAL A 19 -10.83 11.85 6.42
C VAL A 19 -11.43 10.48 6.06
N LEU A 20 -12.61 10.46 5.43
CA LEU A 20 -13.24 9.22 5.01
C LEU A 20 -12.39 8.46 3.97
N ALA A 21 -11.80 9.18 3.02
CA ALA A 21 -10.90 8.59 2.03
C ALA A 21 -9.64 8.00 2.68
N SER A 22 -8.98 8.76 3.56
CA SER A 22 -7.81 8.29 4.30
C SER A 22 -8.13 7.06 5.15
N PHE A 23 -9.24 7.07 5.88
CA PHE A 23 -9.69 5.91 6.65
C PHE A 23 -9.90 4.69 5.77
N SER A 24 -10.60 4.85 4.64
CA SER A 24 -10.88 3.75 3.71
C SER A 24 -9.60 3.13 3.14
N ILE A 25 -8.61 3.96 2.78
CA ILE A 25 -7.32 3.49 2.26
C ILE A 25 -6.58 2.66 3.32
N HIS A 26 -6.48 3.17 4.55
CA HIS A 26 -5.79 2.43 5.62
C HIS A 26 -6.54 1.14 5.97
N PHE A 27 -7.87 1.19 6.05
CA PHE A 27 -8.69 0.01 6.31
C PHE A 27 -8.46 -1.10 5.27
N ILE A 28 -8.41 -0.73 3.98
CA ILE A 28 -8.16 -1.68 2.89
C ILE A 28 -6.71 -2.20 2.96
N MET A 29 -5.71 -1.31 3.10
CA MET A 29 -4.30 -1.70 3.08
C MET A 29 -3.90 -2.57 4.27
N ASP A 30 -4.30 -2.18 5.48
CA ASP A 30 -4.06 -2.98 6.68
C ASP A 30 -4.87 -4.28 6.63
N GLY A 31 -6.11 -4.21 6.12
CA GLY A 31 -6.95 -5.39 5.90
C GLY A 31 -6.28 -6.43 5.00
N ILE A 32 -5.70 -6.00 3.87
CA ILE A 32 -4.95 -6.85 2.95
C ILE A 32 -3.71 -7.42 3.65
N THR A 33 -2.90 -6.57 4.27
CA THR A 33 -1.62 -6.95 4.90
C THR A 33 -1.80 -8.03 5.96
N TYR A 34 -2.77 -7.86 6.87
CA TYR A 34 -2.99 -8.80 7.96
C TYR A 34 -3.81 -10.02 7.55
N SER A 35 -4.80 -9.86 6.66
CA SER A 35 -5.65 -10.98 6.26
C SER A 35 -4.93 -11.93 5.30
N MET A 36 -4.08 -11.42 4.41
CA MET A 36 -3.41 -12.27 3.43
C MET A 36 -2.46 -13.28 4.09
N GLY A 37 -1.68 -12.83 5.08
CA GLY A 37 -0.79 -13.70 5.84
C GLY A 37 -1.51 -14.76 6.66
N LEU A 38 -2.74 -14.48 7.12
CA LEU A 38 -3.54 -15.46 7.85
C LEU A 38 -4.22 -16.47 6.91
N VAL A 39 -4.79 -16.01 5.80
CA VAL A 39 -5.62 -16.84 4.91
C VAL A 39 -4.79 -17.63 3.89
N PHE A 40 -3.73 -17.03 3.34
CA PHE A 40 -3.00 -17.61 2.21
C PHE A 40 -1.70 -18.32 2.59
N LEU A 41 -1.23 -18.21 3.84
CA LEU A 41 0.04 -18.80 4.25
C LEU A 41 0.05 -20.33 4.12
N ASP A 42 -0.94 -21.04 4.68
CA ASP A 42 -0.97 -22.51 4.58
C ASP A 42 -1.26 -23.00 3.15
N PRO A 43 -2.21 -22.42 2.38
CA PRO A 43 -2.38 -22.76 0.97
C PRO A 43 -1.15 -22.54 0.10
N MET A 44 -0.47 -21.38 0.23
CA MET A 44 0.75 -21.09 -0.53
C MET A 44 1.91 -22.01 -0.14
N ARG A 45 2.02 -22.34 1.15
CA ARG A 45 3.00 -23.33 1.63
C ARG A 45 2.79 -24.69 0.98
N ALA A 46 1.54 -25.16 0.90
CA ALA A 46 1.22 -26.43 0.28
C ALA A 46 1.51 -26.42 -1.24
N GLN A 47 1.20 -25.31 -1.93
CA GLN A 47 1.44 -25.17 -3.37
C GLN A 47 2.93 -25.07 -3.73
N LEU A 48 3.70 -24.31 -2.96
CA LEU A 48 5.12 -24.07 -3.21
C LEU A 48 6.03 -25.14 -2.59
N SER A 49 5.51 -25.99 -1.71
CA SER A 49 6.28 -26.97 -0.93
C SER A 49 7.49 -26.36 -0.19
N LEU A 50 7.32 -25.13 0.30
CA LEU A 50 8.36 -24.37 1.02
C LEU A 50 8.12 -24.40 2.53
N ASP A 51 9.13 -23.94 3.27
CA ASP A 51 8.99 -23.73 4.70
C ASP A 51 8.04 -22.56 5.02
N ARG A 52 7.39 -22.63 6.18
CA ARG A 52 6.49 -21.59 6.68
C ARG A 52 7.20 -20.23 6.78
N ALA A 53 8.48 -20.20 7.17
CA ALA A 53 9.23 -18.96 7.27
C ALA A 53 9.36 -18.25 5.91
N SER A 54 9.71 -18.99 4.85
CA SER A 54 9.84 -18.44 3.50
C SER A 54 8.54 -17.86 2.97
N VAL A 55 7.43 -18.57 3.15
CA VAL A 55 6.12 -18.06 2.70
C VAL A 55 5.67 -16.87 3.55
N SER A 56 5.90 -16.89 4.87
CA SER A 56 5.58 -15.76 5.75
C SER A 56 6.38 -14.50 5.42
N ALA A 57 7.61 -14.65 4.91
CA ALA A 57 8.45 -13.53 4.51
C ALA A 57 7.82 -12.76 3.33
N ILE A 58 7.06 -13.40 2.44
CA ILE A 58 6.36 -12.72 1.34
C ILE A 58 5.43 -11.65 1.89
N PHE A 59 4.63 -12.00 2.90
CA PHE A 59 3.68 -11.09 3.54
C PHE A 59 4.36 -10.10 4.48
N GLY A 60 5.54 -10.43 5.03
CA GLY A 60 6.32 -9.52 5.88
C GLY A 60 7.09 -8.44 5.12
N ILE A 61 7.50 -8.72 3.87
CA ILE A 61 8.22 -7.75 3.02
C ILE A 61 7.32 -6.59 2.62
N LEU A 62 6.04 -6.85 2.30
CA LEU A 62 5.05 -5.82 1.93
C LEU A 62 5.04 -4.63 2.93
N PRO A 63 4.71 -4.81 4.22
CA PRO A 63 4.71 -3.70 5.18
C PRO A 63 6.11 -3.14 5.43
N ALA A 64 7.17 -3.95 5.34
CA ALA A 64 8.54 -3.44 5.47
C ALA A 64 8.89 -2.45 4.34
N VAL A 65 8.48 -2.75 3.11
CA VAL A 65 8.66 -1.85 1.95
C VAL A 65 7.77 -0.63 2.09
N THR A 66 6.49 -0.78 2.47
CA THR A 66 5.58 0.36 2.68
C THR A 66 6.13 1.36 3.70
N LEU A 67 6.64 0.87 4.83
CA LEU A 67 7.25 1.70 5.87
C LEU A 67 8.60 2.28 5.42
N GLY A 68 9.42 1.48 4.73
CA GLY A 68 10.72 1.90 4.20
C GLY A 68 10.63 2.92 3.05
N ALA A 69 9.51 2.95 2.32
CA ALA A 69 9.29 3.85 1.19
C ALA A 69 8.95 5.29 1.61
N GLY A 70 8.76 5.57 2.90
CA GLY A 70 8.37 6.89 3.43
C GLY A 70 9.20 8.08 2.88
N PRO A 71 10.54 8.02 2.88
CA PRO A 71 11.37 9.10 2.32
C PRO A 71 11.15 9.29 0.81
N ILE A 72 11.05 8.20 0.05
CA ILE A 72 10.84 8.23 -1.40
C ILE A 72 9.46 8.83 -1.71
N ALA A 73 8.42 8.39 -1.00
CA ALA A 73 7.07 8.93 -1.12
C ALA A 73 7.03 10.44 -0.78
N THR A 74 7.81 10.88 0.20
CA THR A 74 7.91 12.30 0.56
C THR A 74 8.53 13.14 -0.56
N VAL A 75 9.63 12.67 -1.15
CA VAL A 75 10.28 13.37 -2.27
C VAL A 75 9.34 13.42 -3.49
N LEU A 76 8.70 12.29 -3.83
CA LEU A 76 7.78 12.22 -4.96
C LEU A 76 6.56 13.11 -4.78
N THR A 77 5.96 13.14 -3.60
CA THR A 77 4.79 14.00 -3.33
C THR A 77 5.16 15.48 -3.34
N ASN A 78 6.38 15.84 -2.92
CA ASN A 78 6.87 17.22 -3.02
C ASN A 78 7.12 17.67 -4.46
N MET A 79 7.54 16.76 -5.36
CA MET A 79 7.79 17.09 -6.76
C MET A 79 6.55 17.03 -7.66
N TYR A 80 5.69 16.01 -7.48
CA TYR A 80 4.56 15.72 -8.38
C TYR A 80 3.17 15.94 -7.74
N GLY A 81 3.12 16.23 -6.44
CA GLY A 81 1.89 16.40 -5.67
C GLY A 81 1.27 15.07 -5.19
N CYS A 82 0.48 15.15 -4.11
CA CYS A 82 -0.11 13.96 -3.46
C CYS A 82 -1.05 13.16 -4.38
N ARG A 83 -1.85 13.84 -5.22
CA ARG A 83 -2.86 13.18 -6.07
C ARG A 83 -2.23 12.30 -7.15
N ALA A 84 -1.23 12.81 -7.87
CA ALA A 84 -0.58 12.06 -8.95
C ALA A 84 0.19 10.85 -8.40
N VAL A 85 0.90 11.03 -7.29
CA VAL A 85 1.66 9.96 -6.63
C VAL A 85 0.72 8.88 -6.09
N ALA A 86 -0.40 9.26 -5.47
CA ALA A 86 -1.39 8.28 -4.98
C ALA A 86 -1.99 7.44 -6.11
N ILE A 87 -2.35 8.07 -7.24
CA ILE A 87 -2.88 7.35 -8.41
C ILE A 87 -1.80 6.41 -8.98
N GLY A 88 -0.58 6.91 -9.18
CA GLY A 88 0.54 6.12 -9.69
C GLY A 88 0.86 4.90 -8.83
N GLY A 89 0.93 5.08 -7.50
CA GLY A 89 1.13 3.99 -6.54
C GLY A 89 -0.01 2.97 -6.56
N SER A 90 -1.26 3.43 -6.61
CA SER A 90 -2.42 2.51 -6.67
C SER A 90 -2.46 1.68 -7.95
N CYS A 91 -2.08 2.25 -9.10
CA CYS A 91 -1.97 1.52 -10.36
C CYS A 91 -0.82 0.49 -10.30
N LEU A 92 0.31 0.87 -9.71
CA LEU A 92 1.46 -0.03 -9.55
C LEU A 92 1.11 -1.23 -8.66
N ALA A 93 0.50 -0.99 -7.50
CA ALA A 93 0.04 -2.03 -6.58
C ALA A 93 -0.97 -2.97 -7.26
N SER A 94 -1.98 -2.39 -7.93
CA SER A 94 -2.98 -3.17 -8.67
C SER A 94 -2.34 -4.06 -9.73
N PHE A 95 -1.33 -3.55 -10.44
CA PHE A 95 -0.59 -4.32 -11.43
C PHE A 95 0.26 -5.42 -10.78
N GLY A 96 0.91 -5.15 -9.65
CA GLY A 96 1.65 -6.15 -8.87
C GLY A 96 0.77 -7.33 -8.45
N PHE A 97 -0.41 -7.05 -7.90
CA PHE A 97 -1.37 -8.08 -7.51
C PHE A 97 -1.90 -8.89 -8.72
N LEU A 98 -2.20 -8.22 -9.84
CA LEU A 98 -2.63 -8.91 -11.07
C LEU A 98 -1.53 -9.81 -11.65
N LEU A 99 -0.29 -9.31 -11.68
CA LEU A 99 0.86 -10.08 -12.15
C LEU A 99 1.10 -11.33 -11.31
N SER A 100 0.89 -11.24 -10.00
CA SER A 100 1.06 -12.35 -9.06
C SER A 100 0.32 -13.63 -9.45
N ARG A 101 -0.78 -13.50 -10.22
CA ARG A 101 -1.56 -14.64 -10.71
C ARG A 101 -0.86 -15.47 -11.79
N LEU A 102 0.08 -14.87 -12.53
CA LEU A 102 0.60 -15.46 -13.76
C LEU A 102 1.66 -16.55 -13.54
N TRP A 103 2.47 -16.46 -12.48
CA TRP A 103 3.63 -17.34 -12.26
C TRP A 103 3.70 -17.84 -10.82
N ALA A 104 3.72 -19.16 -10.63
CA ALA A 104 3.85 -19.80 -9.33
C ALA A 104 5.33 -20.00 -8.95
N ASN A 105 6.03 -18.91 -8.61
CA ASN A 105 7.42 -18.94 -8.16
C ASN A 105 7.60 -18.04 -6.93
N VAL A 106 8.32 -18.53 -5.90
CA VAL A 106 8.49 -17.77 -4.65
C VAL A 106 9.22 -16.44 -4.86
N TRP A 107 10.22 -16.40 -5.74
CA TRP A 107 10.95 -15.17 -6.06
C TRP A 107 10.04 -14.16 -6.75
N PHE A 108 9.13 -14.65 -7.58
CA PHE A 108 8.13 -13.83 -8.24
C PHE A 108 7.11 -13.29 -7.25
N TYR A 109 6.71 -14.06 -6.23
CA TYR A 109 5.84 -13.59 -5.15
C TYR A 109 6.52 -12.53 -4.26
N TYR A 110 7.79 -12.70 -3.92
CA TYR A 110 8.54 -11.68 -3.18
C TYR A 110 8.57 -10.33 -3.92
N PHE A 111 8.75 -10.37 -5.24
CA PHE A 111 8.78 -9.16 -6.05
C PHE A 111 7.38 -8.56 -6.25
N THR A 112 6.40 -9.36 -6.67
CA THR A 112 5.06 -8.86 -7.03
C THR A 112 4.22 -8.47 -5.82
N ILE A 113 4.14 -9.32 -4.79
CA ILE A 113 3.36 -9.03 -3.58
C ILE A 113 4.17 -8.17 -2.62
N GLY A 114 5.48 -8.41 -2.49
CA GLY A 114 6.28 -7.70 -1.49
C GLY A 114 6.75 -6.30 -1.92
N ILE A 115 7.24 -6.14 -3.15
CA ILE A 115 7.89 -4.90 -3.60
C ILE A 115 6.96 -4.03 -4.45
N MET A 116 6.19 -4.64 -5.35
CA MET A 116 5.26 -3.91 -6.21
C MET A 116 3.88 -3.67 -5.58
N GLY A 117 3.48 -4.55 -4.67
CA GLY A 117 2.17 -4.58 -4.00
C GLY A 117 1.95 -3.48 -2.99
#